data_AF-A0A1H3PGE0-F1
#
_entry.id   AF-A0A1H3PGE0-F1
#
_cell.length_a   1.000
_cell.length_b   1.000
_cell.length_c   1.000
_cell.angle_alpha   90.00
_cell.angle_beta   90.00
_cell.angle_gamma   90.00
#
_symmetry.space_group_name_H-M   'P 1'
#
loop_
_entity.id
_entity.type
_entity.pdbx_description
1 polymer ?
#
loop_
_entity_poly.entity_id
_entity_poly.type
_entity_poly.pdbx_seq_one_letter_code
_entity_poly.pdbx_strand_id
1 'polypeptide(L)'
;MSTKKNDLAAGVVAGLAGTAAYTVLSSRLKKRAVRQESVQPLTALTAREPESAKSTMVNASLHWGYGAWGGIARALVAKKLTGAKAEVAHLAVIWLPWRLLLAASKAKNTRIGKRELAVDFVKHATYVLVTGAAHRALSGRAVPPAR
;
A
#
# COMPACT_ATOMS: atom_id res chain seq x y z
N MET A 1 17.27 21.32 6.78
CA MET A 1 15.86 21.78 6.89
C MET A 1 15.15 21.38 5.60
N SER A 2 14.32 20.32 5.59
CA SER A 2 13.63 19.90 4.36
C SER A 2 12.49 20.86 4.06
N THR A 3 12.51 21.52 2.89
CA THR A 3 11.40 22.36 2.44
C THR A 3 10.18 21.47 2.17
N LYS A 4 8.96 21.94 2.44
CA LYS A 4 7.73 21.12 2.35
C LYS A 4 7.54 20.41 0.99
N LYS A 5 8.05 20.98 -0.11
CA LYS A 5 8.03 20.37 -1.45
C LYS A 5 8.92 19.12 -1.53
N ASN A 6 10.08 19.13 -0.89
CA ASN A 6 11.03 18.03 -0.91
C ASN A 6 10.51 16.83 -0.07
N ASP A 7 9.75 17.09 0.99
CA ASP A 7 9.14 16.05 1.84
C ASP A 7 8.03 15.28 1.11
N LEU A 8 7.19 15.96 0.33
CA LEU A 8 6.16 15.30 -0.48
C LEU A 8 6.75 14.53 -1.66
N ALA A 9 7.77 15.08 -2.33
CA ALA A 9 8.50 14.38 -3.39
C ALA A 9 9.21 13.14 -2.84
N ALA A 10 9.87 13.24 -1.68
CA ALA A 10 10.41 12.10 -0.95
C ALA A 10 9.33 11.07 -0.62
N GLY A 11 8.12 11.53 -0.24
CA GLY A 11 6.93 10.70 -0.07
C GLY A 11 6.60 9.89 -1.32
N VAL A 12 6.46 10.54 -2.47
CA VAL A 12 6.15 9.88 -3.75
C VAL A 12 7.19 8.81 -4.09
N VAL A 13 8.48 9.15 -4.05
CA VAL A 13 9.57 8.20 -4.35
C VAL A 13 9.56 7.03 -3.36
N ALA A 14 9.36 7.31 -2.08
CA ALA A 14 9.27 6.28 -1.06
C ALA A 14 8.06 5.35 -1.28
N GLY A 15 6.92 5.89 -1.67
CA GLY A 15 5.72 5.11 -2.01
C GLY A 15 5.96 4.17 -3.18
N LEU A 16 6.66 4.64 -4.23
CA LEU A 16 7.07 3.78 -5.36
C LEU A 16 8.01 2.66 -4.92
N ALA A 17 8.97 2.94 -4.03
CA ALA A 17 9.85 1.92 -3.47
C ALA A 17 9.06 0.86 -2.66
N GLY A 18 8.10 1.30 -1.84
CA GLY A 18 7.17 0.41 -1.14
C GLY A 18 6.37 -0.47 -2.11
N THR A 19 5.86 0.11 -3.20
CA THR A 19 5.13 -0.63 -4.24
C THR A 19 5.98 -1.66 -4.93
N ALA A 20 7.24 -1.34 -5.24
CA ALA A 20 8.17 -2.30 -5.82
C ALA A 20 8.37 -3.49 -4.86
N ALA A 21 8.60 -3.24 -3.58
CA ALA A 21 8.75 -4.29 -2.57
C ALA A 21 7.48 -5.14 -2.41
N TYR A 22 6.31 -4.50 -2.33
CA TYR A 22 5.00 -5.17 -2.32
C TYR A 22 4.85 -6.09 -3.54
N THR A 23 5.25 -5.61 -4.71
CA THR A 23 5.09 -6.33 -5.99
C THR A 23 6.00 -7.55 -6.04
N VAL A 24 7.27 -7.41 -5.66
CA VAL A 24 8.22 -8.53 -5.58
C VAL A 24 7.71 -9.59 -4.61
N LEU A 25 7.27 -9.17 -3.41
CA LEU A 25 6.72 -10.07 -2.42
C LEU A 25 5.46 -10.78 -2.93
N SER A 26 4.54 -10.03 -3.53
CA SER A 26 3.30 -10.57 -4.09
C SER A 26 3.55 -11.59 -5.19
N SER A 27 4.50 -11.32 -6.08
CA SER A 27 4.91 -12.28 -7.13
C SER A 27 5.48 -13.56 -6.54
N ARG A 28 6.29 -13.47 -5.47
CA ARG A 28 6.81 -14.67 -4.77
C ARG A 28 5.71 -15.46 -4.05
N LEU A 29 4.72 -14.78 -3.47
CA LEU A 29 3.61 -15.43 -2.77
C LEU A 29 2.56 -16.02 -3.73
N LYS A 30 2.35 -15.41 -4.91
CA LYS A 30 1.50 -15.98 -5.98
C LYS A 30 2.08 -17.28 -6.52
N LYS A 31 3.41 -17.37 -6.72
CA LYS A 31 4.10 -18.62 -7.04
C LYS A 31 3.89 -19.72 -5.99
N ARG A 32 3.47 -19.36 -4.78
CA ARG A 32 3.14 -20.27 -3.66
C ARG A 32 1.64 -20.50 -3.47
N ALA A 33 0.85 -20.32 -4.54
CA ALA A 33 -0.57 -20.71 -4.66
C ALA A 33 -1.54 -19.99 -3.69
N VAL A 34 -1.34 -18.71 -3.39
CA VAL A 34 -2.37 -17.88 -2.74
C VAL A 34 -3.16 -17.15 -3.82
N ARG A 35 -4.43 -17.53 -4.02
CA ARG A 35 -5.38 -16.84 -4.92
C ARG A 35 -5.68 -15.45 -4.37
N GLN A 36 -4.89 -14.46 -4.75
CA GLN A 36 -5.25 -13.04 -4.60
C GLN A 36 -5.13 -12.38 -5.97
N GLU A 37 -6.26 -12.26 -6.66
CA GLU A 37 -6.36 -11.48 -7.88
C GLU A 37 -6.56 -10.00 -7.53
N SER A 38 -5.79 -9.16 -8.20
CA SER A 38 -5.66 -7.72 -7.98
C SER A 38 -6.85 -6.90 -8.52
N VAL A 39 -7.94 -7.57 -8.90
CA VAL A 39 -8.98 -7.02 -9.80
C VAL A 39 -10.21 -6.48 -9.04
N GLN A 40 -10.25 -6.65 -7.72
CA GLN A 40 -11.49 -6.48 -6.96
C GLN A 40 -12.07 -5.06 -6.86
N PRO A 41 -11.32 -3.93 -6.82
CA PRO A 41 -11.94 -2.63 -6.57
C PRO A 41 -12.82 -2.15 -7.72
N LEU A 42 -12.33 -2.24 -8.95
CA LEU A 42 -13.08 -1.78 -10.12
C LEU A 42 -14.29 -2.69 -10.36
N THR A 43 -14.12 -4.01 -10.24
CA THR A 43 -15.22 -4.96 -10.38
C THR A 43 -16.23 -4.83 -9.23
N ALA A 44 -15.79 -4.56 -8.00
CA ALA A 44 -16.68 -4.31 -6.86
C ALA A 44 -17.49 -3.01 -7.01
N LEU A 45 -16.92 -1.98 -7.65
CA LEU A 45 -17.57 -0.69 -7.86
C LEU A 45 -18.40 -0.62 -9.15
N THR A 46 -18.01 -1.33 -10.20
CA THR A 46 -18.59 -1.19 -11.55
C THR A 46 -19.34 -2.43 -12.03
N ALA A 47 -19.26 -3.56 -11.30
CA ALA A 47 -19.82 -4.85 -11.69
C ALA A 47 -19.39 -5.32 -13.10
N ARG A 48 -18.32 -4.76 -13.66
CA ARG A 48 -17.85 -5.04 -15.02
C ARG A 48 -16.54 -5.82 -14.97
N GLU A 49 -16.51 -6.94 -15.69
CA GLU A 49 -15.29 -7.70 -15.95
C GLU A 49 -14.34 -6.87 -16.82
N PRO A 50 -13.04 -6.78 -16.48
CA PRO A 50 -12.10 -6.01 -17.27
C PRO A 50 -11.75 -6.69 -18.61
N GLU A 51 -11.70 -5.94 -19.72
CA GLU A 51 -11.16 -6.42 -21.00
C GLU A 51 -9.63 -6.59 -20.97
N SER A 52 -9.17 -7.73 -21.50
CA SER A 52 -7.87 -8.40 -21.25
C SER A 52 -6.59 -7.54 -21.24
N ALA A 53 -6.28 -6.79 -22.31
CA ALA A 53 -4.99 -6.10 -22.44
C ALA A 53 -5.00 -4.65 -21.88
N LYS A 54 -6.04 -3.87 -22.19
CA LYS A 54 -6.22 -2.51 -21.63
C LYS A 54 -6.37 -2.55 -20.11
N SER A 55 -7.03 -3.58 -19.58
CA SER A 55 -7.13 -3.79 -18.13
C SER A 55 -5.77 -3.94 -17.45
N THR A 56 -4.82 -4.63 -18.09
CA THR A 56 -3.50 -4.88 -17.48
C THR A 56 -2.72 -3.57 -17.28
N MET A 57 -2.70 -2.71 -18.30
CA MET A 57 -2.04 -1.40 -18.21
C MET A 57 -2.76 -0.47 -17.22
N VAL A 58 -4.09 -0.45 -17.23
CA VAL A 58 -4.89 0.32 -16.27
C VAL A 58 -4.63 -0.14 -14.83
N ASN A 59 -4.62 -1.46 -14.60
CA ASN A 59 -4.31 -2.04 -13.29
C ASN A 59 -2.89 -1.72 -12.83
N ALA A 60 -1.90 -1.76 -13.74
CA ALA A 60 -0.54 -1.36 -13.42
C ALA A 60 -0.48 0.12 -13.03
N SER A 61 -1.11 1.01 -13.80
CA SER A 61 -1.18 2.44 -13.50
C SER A 61 -1.85 2.72 -12.16
N LEU A 62 -2.97 2.05 -11.87
CA LEU A 62 -3.65 2.16 -10.58
C LEU A 62 -2.78 1.65 -9.42
N HIS A 63 -2.08 0.53 -9.61
CA HIS A 63 -1.20 -0.05 -8.60
C HIS A 63 -0.03 0.88 -8.25
N TRP A 64 0.67 1.40 -9.26
CA TRP A 64 1.77 2.33 -9.06
C TRP A 64 1.29 3.70 -8.56
N GLY A 65 0.17 4.20 -9.09
CA GLY A 65 -0.45 5.46 -8.67
C GLY A 65 -0.94 5.43 -7.22
N TYR A 66 -1.61 4.35 -6.81
CA TYR A 66 -2.01 4.12 -5.42
C TYR A 66 -0.79 4.04 -4.50
N GLY A 67 0.25 3.36 -4.97
CA GLY A 67 1.56 3.33 -4.34
C GLY A 67 2.19 4.70 -4.09
N ALA A 68 2.18 5.58 -5.10
CA ALA A 68 2.67 6.95 -4.99
C ALA A 68 1.82 7.78 -4.02
N TRP A 69 0.50 7.68 -4.10
CA TRP A 69 -0.43 8.32 -3.17
C TRP A 69 -0.19 7.88 -1.72
N GLY A 70 0.03 6.58 -1.49
CA GLY A 70 0.35 6.08 -0.17
C GLY A 70 1.67 6.62 0.39
N GLY A 71 2.63 6.93 -0.49
CA GLY A 71 3.86 7.64 -0.14
C GLY A 71 3.63 9.08 0.30
N ILE A 72 2.72 9.80 -0.36
CA ILE A 72 2.26 11.12 0.07
C ILE A 72 1.60 11.02 1.46
N ALA A 73 0.76 10.01 1.68
CA ALA A 73 0.16 9.76 2.98
C ALA A 73 1.22 9.52 4.07
N ARG A 74 2.31 8.79 3.77
CA ARG A 74 3.44 8.64 4.71
C ARG A 74 4.05 9.97 5.09
N ALA A 75 4.31 10.84 4.12
CA ALA A 75 4.89 12.15 4.34
C ALA A 75 3.97 13.03 5.22
N LEU A 76 2.65 12.96 5.01
CA LEU A 76 1.67 13.64 5.85
C LEU A 76 1.64 13.10 7.28
N VAL A 77 1.64 11.77 7.45
CA VAL A 77 1.71 11.12 8.77
C VAL A 77 3.00 11.53 9.51
N ALA A 78 4.14 11.58 8.81
CA ALA A 78 5.43 11.96 9.39
C ALA A 78 5.46 13.39 9.96
N LYS A 79 4.54 14.26 9.54
CA LYS A 79 4.43 15.63 10.11
C LYS A 79 3.89 15.63 11.54
N LYS A 80 3.13 14.61 11.94
CA LYS A 80 2.46 14.54 13.25
C LYS A 80 2.98 13.41 14.13
N LEU A 81 3.41 12.30 13.52
CA LEU A 81 3.81 11.09 14.21
C LEU A 81 5.21 10.66 13.79
N THR A 82 5.95 10.07 14.73
CA THR A 82 7.28 9.50 14.53
C THR A 82 7.35 8.06 15.03
N GLY A 83 8.43 7.35 14.68
CA GLY A 83 8.67 5.98 15.12
C GLY A 83 7.53 5.01 14.79
N ALA A 84 7.28 4.05 15.69
CA ALA A 84 6.27 3.01 15.51
C ALA A 84 4.84 3.56 15.34
N LYS A 85 4.49 4.66 16.02
CA LYS A 85 3.18 5.30 15.88
C LYS A 85 2.91 5.76 14.44
N ALA A 86 3.95 6.26 13.76
CA ALA A 86 3.84 6.67 12.36
C ALA A 86 3.63 5.47 11.42
N GLU A 87 4.29 4.35 11.68
CA GLU A 87 4.13 3.12 10.89
C GLU A 87 2.72 2.54 11.05
N VAL A 88 2.21 2.47 12.29
CA VAL A 88 0.84 2.00 12.57
C VAL A 88 -0.20 2.90 11.92
N ALA A 89 -0.05 4.22 12.04
CA ALA A 89 -0.96 5.17 11.41
C ALA A 89 -0.94 5.06 9.88
N HIS A 90 0.25 4.91 9.28
CA HIS A 90 0.37 4.73 7.84
C HIS A 90 -0.26 3.42 7.39
N LEU A 91 -0.03 2.31 8.11
CA LEU A 91 -0.68 1.03 7.83
C LEU A 91 -2.20 1.11 7.92
N ALA A 92 -2.73 1.80 8.92
CA ALA A 92 -4.18 2.02 9.04
C ALA A 92 -4.74 2.74 7.79
N VAL A 93 -4.05 3.78 7.30
CA VAL A 93 -4.46 4.55 6.11
C VAL A 93 -4.44 3.70 4.83
N ILE A 94 -3.44 2.82 4.67
CA ILE A 94 -3.30 2.02 3.44
C ILE A 94 -4.20 0.78 3.46
N TRP A 95 -4.33 0.11 4.61
CA TRP A 95 -4.95 -1.22 4.65
C TRP A 95 -6.44 -1.20 5.04
N LEU A 96 -6.83 -0.38 6.02
CA LEU A 96 -8.20 -0.44 6.57
C LEU A 96 -9.29 0.03 5.59
N PRO A 97 -9.12 1.08 4.77
CA PRO A 97 -10.17 1.49 3.83
C PRO A 97 -10.58 0.35 2.90
N TRP A 98 -9.61 -0.42 2.42
CA TRP A 98 -9.87 -1.61 1.61
C TRP A 98 -10.63 -2.69 2.38
N ARG A 99 -10.27 -2.91 3.65
CA ARG A 99 -10.98 -3.87 4.50
C ARG A 99 -12.43 -3.50 4.74
N LEU A 100 -12.70 -2.22 4.97
CA LEU A 100 -14.04 -1.69 5.18
C LEU A 100 -14.86 -1.78 3.89
N LEU A 101 -14.29 -1.42 2.74
CA LEU A 101 -14.97 -1.52 1.45
C LEU A 101 -15.36 -2.97 1.13
N LEU A 102 -14.45 -3.92 1.34
CA LEU A 102 -14.75 -5.34 1.15
C LEU A 102 -15.83 -5.85 2.11
N ALA A 103 -15.78 -5.44 3.38
CA ALA A 103 -16.80 -5.81 4.37
C ALA A 103 -18.18 -5.23 4.03
N ALA A 104 -18.22 -4.01 3.48
CA ALA A 104 -19.45 -3.36 3.03
C ALA A 104 -19.97 -3.91 1.69
N SER A 105 -19.09 -4.47 0.86
CA SER A 105 -19.49 -5.05 -0.42
C SER A 105 -20.37 -6.29 -0.23
N LYS A 106 -21.51 -6.36 -0.93
CA LYS A 106 -22.38 -7.56 -0.98
C LYS A 106 -21.87 -8.63 -1.96
N ALA A 107 -20.61 -8.57 -2.36
CA ALA A 107 -20.05 -9.48 -3.36
C ALA A 107 -20.10 -10.94 -2.86
N LYS A 108 -20.45 -11.89 -3.74
CA LYS A 108 -20.71 -13.31 -3.41
C LYS A 108 -19.53 -14.08 -2.78
N ASN A 109 -18.35 -13.48 -2.59
CA ASN A 109 -17.14 -14.11 -2.06
C ASN A 109 -16.33 -13.20 -1.10
N THR A 110 -16.99 -12.51 -0.17
CA THR A 110 -16.29 -11.67 0.83
C THR A 110 -15.55 -12.45 1.93
N ARG A 111 -15.77 -13.77 2.05
CA ARG A 111 -15.08 -14.62 3.02
C ARG A 111 -13.65 -14.91 2.54
N ILE A 112 -12.73 -14.06 2.96
CA ILE A 112 -11.29 -14.28 2.84
C ILE A 112 -10.86 -15.23 3.97
N GLY A 113 -10.15 -16.31 3.64
CA GLY A 113 -9.63 -17.22 4.66
C GLY A 113 -8.56 -16.55 5.53
N LYS A 114 -8.33 -17.10 6.73
CA LYS A 114 -7.36 -16.54 7.70
C LYS A 114 -5.96 -16.41 7.09
N ARG A 115 -5.57 -17.35 6.24
CA ARG A 115 -4.26 -17.37 5.56
C ARG A 115 -4.16 -16.24 4.53
N GLU A 116 -5.19 -16.04 3.73
CA GLU A 116 -5.25 -15.00 2.71
C GLU A 116 -5.24 -13.62 3.37
N LEU A 117 -5.95 -13.45 4.49
CA LEU A 117 -5.92 -12.22 5.28
C LEU A 117 -4.52 -11.93 5.84
N ALA A 118 -3.84 -12.94 6.37
CA ALA A 118 -2.48 -12.80 6.88
C ALA A 118 -1.50 -12.43 5.76
N VAL A 119 -1.61 -13.07 4.59
CA VAL A 119 -0.80 -12.75 3.41
C VAL A 119 -1.06 -11.32 2.93
N ASP A 120 -2.33 -10.91 2.87
CA ASP A 120 -2.72 -9.55 2.52
C ASP A 120 -2.09 -8.53 3.48
N PHE A 121 -2.22 -8.76 4.78
CA PHE A 121 -1.63 -7.93 5.82
C PHE A 121 -0.11 -7.82 5.67
N VAL A 122 0.59 -8.95 5.49
CA VAL A 122 2.06 -8.98 5.35
C VAL A 122 2.53 -8.16 4.16
N LYS A 123 1.81 -8.20 3.03
CA LYS A 123 2.15 -7.38 1.86
C LYS A 123 2.01 -5.88 2.16
N HIS A 124 0.91 -5.47 2.80
CA HIS A 124 0.69 -4.07 3.17
C HIS A 124 1.66 -3.59 4.26
N ALA A 125 1.97 -4.43 5.24
CA ALA A 125 3.01 -4.15 6.23
C ALA A 125 4.38 -3.95 5.55
N THR A 126 4.72 -4.79 4.57
CA THR A 126 5.95 -4.64 3.78
C THR A 126 5.98 -3.31 3.03
N TYR A 127 4.88 -2.95 2.35
CA TYR A 127 4.76 -1.65 1.69
C TYR A 127 5.04 -0.49 2.66
N VAL A 128 4.39 -0.49 3.83
CA VAL A 128 4.49 0.58 4.83
C VAL A 128 5.91 0.69 5.38
N LEU A 129 6.52 -0.43 5.76
CA LEU A 129 7.86 -0.45 6.34
C LEU A 129 8.91 0.05 5.36
N VAL A 130 8.85 -0.42 4.10
CA VAL A 130 9.78 0.03 3.05
C VAL A 130 9.54 1.49 2.70
N THR A 131 8.28 1.92 2.57
CA THR A 131 7.94 3.34 2.34
C THR A 131 8.43 4.22 3.49
N GLY A 132 8.24 3.80 4.74
CA GLY A 132 8.71 4.53 5.91
C GLY A 132 10.23 4.65 5.96
N ALA A 133 10.95 3.56 5.68
CA ALA A 133 12.41 3.54 5.62
C ALA A 133 12.94 4.45 4.50
N ALA A 134 12.42 4.31 3.28
CA ALA A 134 12.79 5.13 2.14
C ALA A 134 12.49 6.62 2.40
N HIS A 135 11.31 6.93 2.94
CA HIS A 135 10.93 8.30 3.27
C HIS A 135 11.88 8.93 4.30
N ARG A 136 12.27 8.19 5.35
CA ARG A 136 13.25 8.68 6.34
C ARG A 136 14.60 8.98 5.69
N ALA A 137 15.10 8.06 4.86
CA ALA A 137 16.36 8.23 4.15
C ALA A 137 16.34 9.46 3.22
N LEU A 138 15.25 9.67 2.48
CA LEU A 138 15.10 10.76 1.53
C LEU A 138 14.78 12.11 2.18
N SER A 139 14.04 12.14 3.28
CA SER A 139 13.63 13.37 3.97
C SER A 139 14.65 13.88 4.98
N GLY A 140 15.69 13.09 5.29
CA GLY A 140 16.68 13.42 6.32
C GLY A 140 16.11 13.43 7.75
N ARG A 141 14.93 12.84 7.98
CA ARG A 141 14.34 12.71 9.31
C ARG A 141 14.97 11.51 10.02
N ALA A 142 15.94 11.77 10.90
CA ALA A 142 16.58 10.75 11.73
C ALA A 142 15.56 10.01 12.61
N VAL A 143 15.81 8.73 12.87
CA VAL A 143 15.06 7.92 13.85
C VAL A 143 15.38 8.48 15.24
N PRO A 144 14.38 8.94 16.04
CA PRO A 144 14.63 9.22 17.45
C PRO A 144 15.09 7.92 18.12
N PRO A 145 16.13 7.93 18.97
CA PRO A 145 16.51 6.73 19.71
C PRO A 145 15.29 6.20 20.46
N ALA A 146 15.11 4.87 20.45
CA ALA A 146 14.09 4.22 21.24
C ALA A 146 14.28 4.67 22.70
N ARG A 147 13.25 5.32 23.25
CA ARG A 147 13.12 5.53 24.70
C ARG A 147 12.27 4.40 25.26
#